data_AF-A0A3S0RYM2-F1
#
_entry.id   AF-A0A3S0RYM2-F1
#
_cell.length_a   1.000
_cell.length_b   1.000
_cell.length_c   1.000
_cell.angle_alpha   90.00
_cell.angle_beta   90.00
_cell.angle_gamma   90.00
#
_symmetry.space_group_name_H-M   'P 1'
#
loop_
_entity.id
_entity.type
_entity.pdbx_description
1 polymer ?
#
loop_
_entity_poly.entity_id
_entity_poly.type
_entity_poly.pdbx_seq_one_letter_code
_entity_poly.pdbx_strand_id
1 'polypeptide(L)'
;MNSKAEALAAAKKRIIALQKQMVTRILEMAAEVEKLASATTEREAREFLRVTCNMPSSELSTYVRFQTTLKGNEQLLESSRVSFPVVKALVSADPATRKEVLERMEIGARIDTTEISRIRKRLQEAALTPGQVLAARNGKKLAAAARRNTADAVTSFQEVLYAFSEGLINERDPEKMVSDDVRQGAAQIRRAFESLFGTRHGTVDQTKPGTSAHEMALAYETLKNLEDGTLAMPRNRALRHPGLVALQNLTGRSPEAYKPERPPLRQGPPAHHRLKAIEICAGAGGMAIGLDRAGFDHVALVEYDENAAATLRLNRPNWNVIESDIRDIDFRPYRQMDIDLVAGGPPCQPYSSDGYGLGKDDPRDLLPETVRVVSEIRPRAFLFENVDGLLHARHADHVAEILRGYRECGYNVEIHRIKTENYGIAQERNRVLLVGLRKDVTGAFRMPPKFAGRRLNLGDALMDLMAANGWTGAREWARDRREQPVFDRQGNVVARGALASTIVTRRGLPRAKEAARWGAKCVDIAGLPDLAPTDEQASKPGFMPALTARMRARLQDFEDDWSFVGGKQAVADQIGNAVPPRLAQAVGLAIFSSIEDVSWDWEAMLWPEESRRMHMVPPPLQFEGVVAEPLVSTAT
;
A
#
# COMPACT_ATOMS: atom_id res chain seq x y z
N MET A 1 -4.74 2.95 35.08
CA MET A 1 -4.15 1.64 34.76
C MET A 1 -5.10 0.93 33.82
N ASN A 2 -4.63 0.52 32.64
CA ASN A 2 -5.52 0.07 31.57
C ASN A 2 -5.91 -1.39 31.83
N SER A 3 -7.07 -1.60 32.46
CA SER A 3 -7.64 -2.91 32.76
C SER A 3 -7.70 -3.82 31.52
N LYS A 4 -7.76 -3.23 30.32
CA LYS A 4 -7.68 -3.96 29.05
C LYS A 4 -6.27 -4.40 28.69
N ALA A 5 -5.25 -3.58 28.90
CA ALA A 5 -3.85 -3.99 28.69
C ALA A 5 -3.45 -5.07 29.70
N GLU A 6 -3.92 -4.96 30.94
CA GLU A 6 -3.81 -6.01 31.95
C GLU A 6 -4.63 -7.24 31.54
N ALA A 7 -5.84 -7.08 31.02
CA ALA A 7 -6.66 -8.18 30.52
C ALA A 7 -6.05 -8.85 29.28
N LEU A 8 -5.35 -8.13 28.40
CA LEU A 8 -4.66 -8.64 27.21
C LEU A 8 -3.32 -9.28 27.56
N ALA A 9 -2.56 -8.71 28.50
CA ALA A 9 -1.36 -9.35 29.04
C ALA A 9 -1.74 -10.62 29.81
N ALA A 10 -2.81 -10.55 30.61
CA ALA A 10 -3.40 -11.71 31.27
C ALA A 10 -3.98 -12.70 30.24
N ALA A 11 -4.63 -12.24 29.17
CA ALA A 11 -5.14 -13.10 28.11
C ALA A 11 -4.00 -13.75 27.34
N LYS A 12 -2.92 -13.04 27.02
CA LYS A 12 -1.71 -13.60 26.40
C LYS A 12 -1.08 -14.64 27.30
N LYS A 13 -0.92 -14.35 28.60
CA LYS A 13 -0.41 -15.31 29.59
C LYS A 13 -1.32 -16.54 29.67
N ARG A 14 -2.65 -16.33 29.71
CA ARG A 14 -3.65 -17.40 29.70
C ARG A 14 -3.62 -18.20 28.41
N ILE A 15 -3.55 -17.58 27.23
CA ILE A 15 -3.52 -18.24 25.92
C ILE A 15 -2.24 -19.04 25.77
N ILE A 16 -1.08 -18.51 26.17
CA ILE A 16 0.18 -19.26 26.16
C ILE A 16 0.09 -20.46 27.11
N ALA A 17 -0.51 -20.29 28.29
CA ALA A 17 -0.76 -21.40 29.21
C ALA A 17 -1.74 -22.43 28.63
N LEU A 18 -2.82 -21.99 27.97
CA LEU A 18 -3.79 -22.84 27.30
C LEU A 18 -3.16 -23.58 26.11
N GLN A 19 -2.33 -22.93 25.31
CA GLN A 19 -1.58 -23.56 24.22
C GLN A 19 -0.65 -24.64 24.76
N LYS A 20 0.07 -24.35 25.86
CA LYS A 20 0.90 -25.36 26.52
C LYS A 20 0.03 -26.53 26.99
N GLN A 21 -1.08 -26.27 27.67
CA GLN A 21 -2.04 -27.29 28.09
C GLN A 21 -2.58 -28.09 26.90
N MET A 22 -2.92 -27.46 25.77
CA MET A 22 -3.40 -28.15 24.58
C MET A 22 -2.36 -29.13 24.05
N VAL A 23 -1.10 -28.72 23.95
CA VAL A 23 -0.02 -29.63 23.53
C VAL A 23 0.14 -30.76 24.54
N THR A 24 0.18 -30.46 25.84
CA THR A 24 0.23 -31.49 26.89
C THR A 24 -0.93 -32.47 26.76
N ARG A 25 -2.17 -32.00 26.55
CA ARG A 25 -3.35 -32.87 26.35
C ARG A 25 -3.25 -33.71 25.09
N ILE A 26 -2.73 -33.16 23.99
CA ILE A 26 -2.49 -33.93 22.76
C ILE A 26 -1.49 -35.06 23.02
N LEU A 27 -0.42 -34.79 23.77
CA LEU A 27 0.61 -35.78 24.13
C LEU A 27 0.06 -36.85 25.10
N GLU A 28 -0.73 -36.45 26.11
CA GLU A 28 -1.40 -37.37 27.02
C GLU A 28 -2.41 -38.25 26.29
N MET A 29 -3.21 -37.68 25.37
CA MET A 29 -4.12 -38.43 24.53
C MET A 29 -3.38 -39.42 23.63
N ALA A 30 -2.24 -39.01 23.05
CA ALA A 30 -1.40 -39.93 22.28
C ALA A 30 -0.89 -41.10 23.14
N ALA A 31 -0.49 -40.84 24.39
CA ALA A 31 -0.06 -41.87 25.34
C ALA A 31 -1.21 -42.80 25.78
N GLU A 32 -2.43 -42.29 25.97
CA GLU A 32 -3.59 -43.14 26.28
C GLU A 32 -4.02 -43.98 25.07
N VAL A 33 -3.99 -43.40 23.86
CA VAL A 33 -4.23 -44.13 22.62
C VAL A 33 -3.18 -45.23 22.42
N GLU A 34 -1.93 -45.01 22.80
CA GLU A 34 -0.87 -46.03 22.80
C GLU A 34 -1.21 -47.19 23.76
N LYS A 35 -1.63 -46.90 24.99
CA LYS A 35 -2.05 -47.95 25.96
C LYS A 35 -3.24 -48.76 25.44
N LEU A 36 -4.18 -48.11 24.77
CA LEU A 36 -5.31 -48.81 24.15
C LEU A 36 -4.86 -49.69 22.97
N ALA A 37 -3.98 -49.17 22.12
CA ALA A 37 -3.45 -49.86 20.96
C ALA A 37 -2.51 -51.03 21.32
N SER A 38 -1.97 -51.08 22.54
CA SER A 38 -1.21 -52.24 23.04
C SER A 38 -2.09 -53.36 23.58
N ALA A 39 -3.35 -53.05 23.94
CA ALA A 39 -4.33 -54.01 24.46
C ALA A 39 -5.35 -54.50 23.43
N THR A 40 -5.40 -53.89 22.25
CA THR A 40 -6.38 -54.17 21.17
C THR A 40 -5.74 -54.11 19.80
N THR A 41 -6.39 -54.61 18.75
CA THR A 41 -5.89 -54.41 17.39
C THR A 41 -6.05 -52.95 16.96
N GLU A 42 -5.20 -52.46 16.04
CA GLU A 42 -5.29 -51.09 15.53
C GLU A 42 -6.68 -50.74 14.95
N ARG A 43 -7.35 -51.72 14.35
CA ARG A 43 -8.71 -51.58 13.83
C ARG A 43 -9.74 -51.39 14.95
N GLU A 44 -9.65 -52.17 16.01
CA GLU A 44 -10.52 -52.07 17.19
C GLU A 44 -10.28 -50.77 17.95
N ALA A 45 -9.01 -50.38 18.15
CA ALA A 45 -8.65 -49.11 18.79
C ALA A 45 -9.22 -47.92 18.01
N ARG A 46 -9.06 -47.89 16.68
CA ARG A 46 -9.62 -46.82 15.83
C ARG A 46 -11.14 -46.77 15.88
N GLU A 47 -11.81 -47.91 15.84
CA GLU A 47 -13.27 -47.97 15.89
C GLU A 47 -13.80 -47.55 17.26
N PHE A 48 -13.16 -47.99 18.35
CA PHE A 48 -13.48 -47.58 19.72
C PHE A 48 -13.30 -46.07 19.91
N LEU A 49 -12.18 -45.50 19.46
CA LEU A 49 -11.94 -44.06 19.57
C LEU A 49 -12.93 -43.25 18.72
N ARG A 50 -13.32 -43.75 17.55
CA ARG A 50 -14.28 -43.11 16.65
C ARG A 50 -15.70 -43.13 17.22
N VAL A 51 -16.16 -44.31 17.65
CA VAL A 51 -17.56 -44.56 18.02
C VAL A 51 -17.81 -44.21 19.49
N THR A 52 -16.94 -44.65 20.39
CA THR A 52 -17.13 -44.49 21.84
C THR A 52 -16.56 -43.17 22.34
N CYS A 53 -15.39 -42.76 21.86
CA CYS A 53 -14.76 -41.50 22.29
C CYS A 53 -15.08 -40.30 21.38
N ASN A 54 -15.88 -40.49 20.33
CA ASN A 54 -16.29 -39.47 19.37
C ASN A 54 -15.10 -38.70 18.75
N MET A 55 -13.98 -39.39 18.51
CA MET A 55 -12.79 -38.77 17.92
C MET A 55 -12.91 -38.68 16.39
N PRO A 56 -12.61 -37.53 15.75
CA PRO A 56 -12.72 -37.39 14.31
C PRO A 56 -11.80 -38.37 13.56
N SER A 57 -12.34 -39.05 12.53
CA SER A 57 -11.59 -40.01 11.72
C SER A 57 -10.32 -39.42 11.09
N SER A 58 -10.32 -38.11 10.83
CA SER A 58 -9.20 -37.37 10.27
C SER A 58 -8.03 -37.16 11.26
N GLU A 59 -8.23 -37.43 12.55
CA GLU A 59 -7.25 -37.25 13.63
C GLU A 59 -6.73 -38.58 14.19
N LEU A 60 -7.52 -39.65 14.12
CA LEU A 60 -7.16 -40.98 14.64
C LEU A 60 -5.78 -41.46 14.21
N SER A 61 -5.46 -41.28 12.91
CA SER A 61 -4.17 -41.70 12.35
C SER A 61 -2.99 -40.93 12.93
N THR A 62 -3.22 -39.72 13.44
CA THR A 62 -2.18 -38.89 14.07
C THR A 62 -1.82 -39.46 15.44
N TYR A 63 -2.82 -39.74 16.28
CA TYR A 63 -2.59 -40.28 17.62
C TYR A 63 -2.02 -41.70 17.59
N VAL A 64 -2.58 -42.58 16.76
CA VAL A 64 -2.12 -43.97 16.64
C VAL A 64 -0.67 -44.04 16.15
N ARG A 65 -0.29 -43.18 15.19
CA ARG A 65 1.07 -43.18 14.63
C ARG A 65 2.05 -42.31 15.41
N PHE A 66 1.61 -41.56 16.42
CA PHE A 66 2.46 -40.64 17.15
C PHE A 66 3.67 -41.35 17.75
N GLN A 67 3.45 -42.50 18.42
CA GLN A 67 4.50 -43.29 19.06
C GLN A 67 5.57 -43.77 18.07
N THR A 68 5.17 -44.23 16.88
CA THR A 68 6.14 -44.73 15.89
C THR A 68 6.85 -43.61 15.14
N THR A 69 6.41 -42.36 15.29
CA THR A 69 6.91 -41.24 14.48
C THR A 69 7.60 -40.12 15.24
N LEU A 70 7.12 -39.79 16.44
CA LEU A 70 7.56 -38.61 17.22
C LEU A 70 7.95 -38.94 18.67
N LYS A 71 7.96 -40.21 19.08
CA LYS A 71 8.39 -40.62 20.42
C LYS A 71 9.77 -40.07 20.76
N GLY A 72 9.91 -39.57 21.99
CA GLY A 72 11.14 -38.93 22.49
C GLY A 72 11.25 -37.43 22.16
N ASN A 73 10.34 -36.87 21.36
CA ASN A 73 10.33 -35.43 21.02
C ASN A 73 9.26 -34.65 21.79
N GLU A 74 8.63 -35.26 22.79
CA GLU A 74 7.49 -34.68 23.52
C GLU A 74 7.85 -33.32 24.14
N GLN A 75 9.02 -33.23 24.80
CA GLN A 75 9.51 -31.99 25.39
C GLN A 75 9.79 -30.91 24.35
N LEU A 76 10.28 -31.29 23.16
CA LEU A 76 10.56 -30.36 22.07
C LEU A 76 9.25 -29.81 21.48
N LEU A 77 8.26 -30.68 21.26
CA LEU A 77 6.94 -30.29 20.77
C LEU A 77 6.21 -29.39 21.78
N GLU A 78 6.32 -29.70 23.08
CA GLU A 78 5.73 -28.91 24.17
C GLU A 78 6.39 -27.53 24.29
N SER A 79 7.73 -27.47 24.34
CA SER A 79 8.47 -26.20 24.43
C SER A 79 8.28 -25.31 23.20
N SER A 80 8.14 -25.91 22.02
CA SER A 80 7.87 -25.22 20.76
C SER A 80 6.41 -24.76 20.62
N ARG A 81 5.50 -25.25 21.48
CA ARG A 81 4.05 -24.95 21.46
C ARG A 81 3.42 -25.21 20.09
N VAL A 82 3.72 -26.37 19.51
CA VAL A 82 3.20 -26.74 18.18
C VAL A 82 1.68 -26.89 18.19
N SER A 83 1.02 -26.50 17.10
CA SER A 83 -0.41 -26.76 16.94
C SER A 83 -0.67 -28.20 16.50
N PHE A 84 -1.88 -28.72 16.73
CA PHE A 84 -2.26 -30.05 16.25
C PHE A 84 -2.03 -30.27 14.74
N PRO A 85 -2.34 -29.31 13.83
CA PRO A 85 -1.98 -29.43 12.41
C PRO A 85 -0.50 -29.67 12.15
N VAL A 86 0.39 -29.06 12.95
CA VAL A 86 1.84 -29.27 12.83
C VAL A 86 2.23 -30.67 13.31
N VAL A 87 1.67 -31.14 14.43
CA VAL A 87 1.84 -32.53 14.88
C VAL A 87 1.40 -33.52 13.81
N LYS A 88 0.20 -33.32 13.25
CA LYS A 88 -0.34 -34.13 12.15
C LYS A 88 0.55 -34.13 10.91
N ALA A 89 1.07 -32.96 10.52
CA ALA A 89 1.99 -32.84 9.38
C ALA A 89 3.31 -33.59 9.63
N LEU A 90 3.87 -33.50 10.85
CA LEU A 90 5.08 -34.20 11.26
C LEU A 90 4.90 -35.73 11.27
N VAL A 91 3.80 -36.23 11.81
CA VAL A 91 3.44 -37.66 11.79
C VAL A 91 3.30 -38.17 10.35
N SER A 92 2.76 -37.33 9.46
CA SER A 92 2.55 -37.68 8.05
C SER A 92 3.78 -37.52 7.16
N ALA A 93 4.81 -36.80 7.62
CA ALA A 93 6.04 -36.56 6.87
C ALA A 93 6.90 -37.83 6.78
N ASP A 94 7.69 -37.95 5.70
CA ASP A 94 8.74 -38.98 5.59
C ASP A 94 9.87 -38.76 6.61
N PRO A 95 10.65 -39.80 6.97
CA PRO A 95 11.66 -39.72 8.03
C PRO A 95 12.69 -38.61 7.85
N ALA A 96 13.13 -38.36 6.62
CA ALA A 96 14.14 -37.33 6.32
C ALA A 96 13.58 -35.93 6.57
N THR A 97 12.36 -35.67 6.08
CA THR A 97 11.65 -34.40 6.33
C THR A 97 11.40 -34.17 7.80
N ARG A 98 10.92 -35.21 8.51
CA ARG A 98 10.63 -35.12 9.93
C ARG A 98 11.88 -34.81 10.75
N LYS A 99 12.99 -35.51 10.48
CA LYS A 99 14.28 -35.32 11.14
C LYS A 99 14.75 -33.87 11.02
N GLU A 100 14.79 -33.32 9.80
CA GLU A 100 15.25 -31.95 9.60
C GLU A 100 14.34 -30.90 10.26
N VAL A 101 13.02 -31.13 10.26
CA VAL A 101 12.10 -30.22 10.95
C VAL A 101 12.34 -30.22 12.45
N LEU A 102 12.55 -31.40 13.07
CA LEU A 102 12.84 -31.50 14.50
C LEU A 102 14.17 -30.83 14.86
N GLU A 103 15.23 -31.06 14.08
CA GLU A 103 16.54 -30.39 14.26
C GLU A 103 16.41 -28.85 14.18
N ARG A 104 15.58 -28.33 13.27
CA ARG A 104 15.31 -26.88 13.20
C ARG A 104 14.55 -26.36 14.42
N MET A 105 13.61 -27.15 14.96
CA MET A 105 12.89 -26.78 16.16
C MET A 105 13.80 -26.75 17.38
N GLU A 106 14.78 -27.66 17.48
CA GLU A 106 15.76 -27.69 18.58
C GLU A 106 16.59 -26.41 18.66
N ILE A 107 16.93 -25.81 17.51
CA ILE A 107 17.63 -24.53 17.44
C ILE A 107 16.70 -23.30 17.56
N GLY A 108 15.42 -23.51 17.90
CA GLY A 108 14.45 -22.47 18.20
C GLY A 108 13.66 -21.93 17.00
N ALA A 109 13.71 -22.60 15.83
CA ALA A 109 12.91 -22.19 14.68
C ALA A 109 11.41 -22.45 14.93
N ARG A 110 10.57 -21.49 14.55
CA ARG A 110 9.11 -21.67 14.56
C ARG A 110 8.67 -22.23 13.22
N ILE A 111 8.21 -23.47 13.21
CA ILE A 111 7.83 -24.20 12.01
C ILE A 111 6.31 -24.26 11.87
N ASP A 112 5.82 -23.96 10.66
CA ASP A 112 4.42 -24.17 10.27
C ASP A 112 4.28 -25.27 9.19
N THR A 113 3.03 -25.59 8.80
CA THR A 113 2.74 -26.63 7.81
C THR A 113 3.28 -26.33 6.40
N THR A 114 3.44 -25.05 6.06
CA THR A 114 3.95 -24.61 4.75
C THR A 114 5.45 -24.84 4.66
N GLU A 115 6.17 -24.58 5.75
CA GLU A 115 7.61 -24.84 5.83
C GLU A 115 7.94 -26.34 5.76
N ILE A 116 7.17 -27.19 6.46
CA ILE A 116 7.30 -28.66 6.39
C ILE A 116 7.17 -29.15 4.94
N SER A 117 6.18 -28.61 4.21
CA SER A 117 5.94 -28.97 2.80
C SER A 117 7.11 -28.58 1.89
N ARG A 118 7.77 -27.45 2.17
CA ARG A 118 8.94 -26.98 1.41
C ARG A 118 10.17 -27.86 1.64
N ILE A 119 10.43 -28.23 2.90
CA ILE A 119 11.53 -29.13 3.28
C ILE A 119 11.35 -30.48 2.59
N ARG A 120 10.13 -31.03 2.65
CA ARG A 120 9.79 -32.29 1.99
C ARG A 120 10.11 -32.30 0.51
N LYS A 121 9.68 -31.26 -0.21
CA LYS A 121 9.91 -31.13 -1.64
C LYS A 121 11.41 -31.10 -1.98
N ARG A 122 12.19 -30.33 -1.22
CA ARG A 122 13.64 -30.22 -1.43
C ARG A 122 14.35 -31.56 -1.23
N LEU A 123 13.98 -32.31 -0.19
CA LEU A 123 14.57 -33.62 0.09
C LEU A 123 14.18 -34.69 -0.93
N GLN A 124 12.92 -34.68 -1.40
CA GLN A 124 12.47 -35.56 -2.49
C GLN A 124 13.22 -35.30 -3.79
N GLU A 125 13.47 -34.03 -4.14
CA GLU A 125 14.24 -33.67 -5.32
C GLU A 125 15.71 -34.11 -5.22
N ALA A 126 16.29 -34.12 -4.00
CA ALA A 126 17.65 -34.59 -3.74
C ALA A 126 17.81 -36.13 -3.80
N ALA A 127 16.73 -36.89 -3.66
CA ALA A 127 16.75 -38.36 -3.62
C ALA A 127 16.62 -39.04 -4.99
N LEU A 128 16.41 -38.28 -6.07
CA LEU A 128 16.23 -38.81 -7.42
C LEU A 128 17.58 -39.14 -8.09
N THR A 129 17.68 -40.27 -8.79
CA THR A 129 18.86 -40.58 -9.61
C THR A 129 18.95 -39.61 -10.80
N PRO A 130 20.14 -39.38 -11.38
CA PRO A 130 20.28 -38.50 -12.55
C PRO A 130 19.31 -38.83 -13.69
N GLY A 131 19.03 -40.12 -13.94
CA GLY A 131 18.05 -40.56 -14.94
C GLY A 131 16.59 -40.25 -14.58
N GLN A 132 16.21 -40.34 -13.31
CA GLN A 132 14.87 -39.99 -12.82
C GLN A 132 14.65 -38.47 -12.73
N VAL A 133 15.69 -37.71 -12.36
CA VAL A 133 15.70 -36.25 -12.50
C VAL A 133 15.52 -35.86 -13.96
N LEU A 134 16.20 -36.56 -14.89
CA LEU A 134 16.05 -36.31 -16.32
C LEU A 134 14.64 -36.64 -16.82
N ALA A 135 14.03 -37.76 -16.41
CA ALA A 135 12.67 -38.14 -16.78
C ALA A 135 11.61 -37.16 -16.23
N ALA A 136 11.71 -36.76 -14.96
CA ALA A 136 10.83 -35.75 -14.37
C ALA A 136 11.04 -34.36 -15.01
N ARG A 137 12.28 -34.02 -15.38
CA ARG A 137 12.63 -32.81 -16.12
C ARG A 137 12.13 -32.87 -17.56
N ASN A 138 12.16 -34.03 -18.21
CA ASN A 138 11.64 -34.25 -19.56
C ASN A 138 10.12 -34.24 -19.59
N GLY A 139 9.44 -34.81 -18.59
CA GLY A 139 7.99 -34.67 -18.39
C GLY A 139 7.59 -33.22 -18.13
N LYS A 140 8.36 -32.46 -17.33
CA LYS A 140 8.18 -31.01 -17.17
C LYS A 140 8.49 -30.23 -18.44
N LYS A 141 9.48 -30.63 -19.24
CA LYS A 141 9.79 -30.03 -20.56
C LYS A 141 8.66 -30.31 -21.55
N LEU A 142 8.10 -31.52 -21.56
CA LEU A 142 6.96 -31.88 -22.41
C LEU A 142 5.70 -31.13 -21.97
N ALA A 143 5.42 -31.05 -20.66
CA ALA A 143 4.31 -30.26 -20.14
C ALA A 143 4.51 -28.76 -20.39
N ALA A 144 5.74 -28.25 -20.29
CA ALA A 144 6.08 -26.87 -20.63
C ALA A 144 6.01 -26.63 -22.15
N ALA A 145 6.41 -27.60 -22.97
CA ALA A 145 6.30 -27.55 -24.43
C ALA A 145 4.84 -27.66 -24.89
N ALA A 146 4.02 -28.48 -24.23
CA ALA A 146 2.58 -28.55 -24.48
C ALA A 146 1.89 -27.25 -24.08
N ARG A 147 2.27 -26.64 -22.94
CA ARG A 147 1.80 -25.31 -22.53
C ARG A 147 2.27 -24.21 -23.48
N ARG A 148 3.52 -24.28 -23.97
CA ARG A 148 4.03 -23.37 -25.01
C ARG A 148 3.28 -23.55 -26.32
N ASN A 149 3.16 -24.77 -26.85
CA ASN A 149 2.37 -25.05 -28.05
C ASN A 149 0.92 -24.59 -27.91
N THR A 150 0.30 -24.75 -26.72
CA THR A 150 -1.05 -24.23 -26.46
C THR A 150 -1.06 -22.71 -26.44
N ALA A 151 -0.06 -22.07 -25.81
CA ALA A 151 0.08 -20.62 -25.78
C ALA A 151 0.38 -20.04 -27.18
N ASP A 152 1.22 -20.71 -27.96
CA ASP A 152 1.55 -20.37 -29.35
C ASP A 152 0.30 -20.54 -30.22
N ALA A 153 -0.47 -21.62 -30.05
CA ALA A 153 -1.73 -21.84 -30.76
C ALA A 153 -2.80 -20.80 -30.37
N VAL A 154 -2.89 -20.41 -29.10
CA VAL A 154 -3.74 -19.31 -28.63
C VAL A 154 -3.27 -17.98 -29.23
N THR A 155 -1.97 -17.72 -29.27
CA THR A 155 -1.39 -16.50 -29.86
C THR A 155 -1.68 -16.42 -31.35
N SER A 156 -1.44 -17.49 -32.10
CA SER A 156 -1.78 -17.57 -33.53
C SER A 156 -3.27 -17.43 -33.76
N PHE A 157 -4.11 -18.02 -32.91
CA PHE A 157 -5.56 -17.82 -32.97
C PHE A 157 -5.94 -16.35 -32.73
N GLN A 158 -5.34 -15.70 -31.74
CA GLN A 158 -5.56 -14.29 -31.43
C GLN A 158 -5.16 -13.38 -32.60
N GLU A 159 -4.08 -13.68 -33.30
CA GLU A 159 -3.63 -12.93 -34.49
C GLU A 159 -4.62 -13.06 -35.66
N VAL A 160 -5.07 -14.28 -35.96
CA VAL A 160 -6.05 -14.54 -37.01
C VAL A 160 -7.41 -13.91 -36.66
N LEU A 161 -7.84 -14.05 -35.41
CA LEU A 161 -9.07 -13.44 -34.91
C LEU A 161 -8.99 -11.91 -34.95
N TYR A 162 -7.84 -11.32 -34.63
CA TYR A 162 -7.64 -9.88 -34.72
C TYR A 162 -7.76 -9.39 -36.16
N ALA A 163 -7.04 -10.00 -37.09
CA ALA A 163 -7.10 -9.62 -38.51
C ALA A 163 -8.53 -9.69 -39.08
N PHE A 164 -9.31 -10.69 -38.64
CA PHE A 164 -10.71 -10.82 -39.02
C PHE A 164 -11.62 -9.79 -38.33
N SER A 165 -11.47 -9.61 -37.01
CA SER A 165 -12.36 -8.73 -36.22
C SER A 165 -12.13 -7.23 -36.48
N GLU A 166 -10.89 -6.82 -36.78
CA GLU A 166 -10.54 -5.42 -37.06
C GLU A 166 -11.35 -4.86 -38.24
N GLY A 167 -11.50 -5.64 -39.31
CA GLY A 167 -12.26 -5.25 -40.50
C GLY A 167 -13.78 -5.23 -40.29
N LEU A 168 -14.29 -5.86 -39.23
CA LEU A 168 -15.73 -6.06 -39.01
C LEU A 168 -16.30 -5.19 -37.90
N ILE A 169 -15.54 -4.88 -36.86
CA ILE A 169 -16.05 -4.22 -35.65
C ILE A 169 -16.67 -2.83 -35.92
N ASN A 170 -16.17 -2.14 -36.93
CA ASN A 170 -16.68 -0.83 -37.36
C ASN A 170 -17.47 -0.90 -38.67
N GLU A 171 -17.63 -2.08 -39.29
CA GLU A 171 -18.42 -2.20 -40.51
C GLU A 171 -19.92 -2.03 -40.19
N ARG A 172 -20.62 -1.37 -41.11
CA ARG A 172 -22.02 -0.95 -40.97
C ARG A 172 -22.86 -1.35 -42.18
N ASP A 173 -22.23 -1.77 -43.26
CA ASP A 173 -22.88 -2.29 -44.44
C ASP A 173 -23.35 -3.74 -44.24
N PRO A 174 -24.67 -4.00 -44.21
CA PRO A 174 -25.19 -5.36 -44.07
C PRO A 174 -24.76 -6.29 -45.19
N GLU A 175 -24.59 -5.80 -46.42
CA GLU A 175 -24.20 -6.63 -47.57
C GLU A 175 -22.78 -7.17 -47.40
N LYS A 176 -21.87 -6.36 -46.84
CA LYS A 176 -20.51 -6.81 -46.52
C LYS A 176 -20.48 -7.81 -45.37
N MET A 177 -21.37 -7.68 -44.39
CA MET A 177 -21.44 -8.62 -43.24
C MET A 177 -21.92 -10.02 -43.62
N VAL A 178 -22.64 -10.15 -44.73
CA VAL A 178 -23.09 -11.44 -45.26
C VAL A 178 -22.27 -11.91 -46.46
N SER A 179 -21.18 -11.22 -46.79
CA SER A 179 -20.32 -11.58 -47.92
C SER A 179 -19.67 -12.95 -47.73
N ASP A 180 -19.39 -13.63 -48.84
CA ASP A 180 -18.79 -14.97 -48.80
C ASP A 180 -17.42 -14.98 -48.09
N ASP A 181 -16.65 -13.89 -48.19
CA ASP A 181 -15.37 -13.73 -47.48
C ASP A 181 -15.55 -13.73 -45.96
N VAL A 182 -16.55 -13.00 -45.45
CA VAL A 182 -16.84 -12.94 -44.01
C VAL A 182 -17.36 -14.29 -43.50
N ARG A 183 -18.22 -14.95 -44.28
CA ARG A 183 -18.75 -16.27 -43.93
C ARG A 183 -17.66 -17.33 -43.87
N GLN A 184 -16.76 -17.36 -44.86
CA GLN A 184 -15.63 -18.28 -44.89
C GLN A 184 -14.63 -17.99 -43.77
N GLY A 185 -14.33 -16.72 -43.50
CA GLY A 185 -13.47 -16.30 -42.40
C GLY A 185 -14.04 -16.70 -41.03
N ALA A 186 -15.34 -16.49 -40.81
CA ALA A 186 -16.02 -16.91 -39.60
C ALA A 186 -15.98 -18.44 -39.41
N ALA A 187 -16.20 -19.22 -40.47
CA ALA A 187 -16.13 -20.67 -40.45
C ALA A 187 -14.70 -21.19 -40.12
N GLN A 188 -13.67 -20.51 -40.61
CA GLN A 188 -12.28 -20.84 -40.29
C GLN A 188 -11.98 -20.56 -38.82
N ILE A 189 -12.36 -19.37 -38.33
CA ILE A 189 -12.13 -18.97 -36.94
C ILE A 189 -12.93 -19.83 -35.98
N ARG A 190 -14.18 -20.16 -36.29
CA ARG A 190 -14.97 -21.07 -35.45
C ARG A 190 -14.31 -22.43 -35.31
N ARG A 191 -13.79 -23.02 -36.40
CA ARG A 191 -13.06 -24.30 -36.32
C ARG A 191 -11.81 -24.20 -35.44
N ALA A 192 -11.07 -23.10 -35.54
CA ALA A 192 -9.92 -22.85 -34.67
C ALA A 192 -10.32 -22.64 -33.21
N PHE A 193 -11.42 -21.91 -32.97
CA PHE A 193 -12.03 -21.70 -31.66
C PHE A 193 -12.41 -23.04 -31.02
N GLU A 194 -13.08 -23.92 -31.76
CA GLU A 194 -13.53 -25.24 -31.26
C GLU A 194 -12.36 -26.16 -30.92
N SER A 195 -11.27 -26.09 -31.68
CA SER A 195 -10.04 -26.83 -31.41
C SER A 195 -9.38 -26.41 -30.09
N LEU A 196 -9.41 -25.11 -29.77
CA LEU A 196 -8.77 -24.55 -28.58
C LEU A 196 -9.64 -24.61 -27.33
N PHE A 197 -10.93 -24.33 -27.47
CA PHE A 197 -11.84 -24.11 -26.35
C PHE A 197 -12.94 -25.17 -26.23
N GLY A 198 -13.05 -26.09 -27.20
CA GLY A 198 -14.14 -27.06 -27.30
C GLY A 198 -15.41 -26.45 -27.90
N THR A 199 -16.53 -27.17 -27.81
CA THR A 199 -17.83 -26.77 -28.39
C THR A 199 -18.90 -26.44 -27.34
N ARG A 200 -18.57 -26.57 -26.04
CA ARG A 200 -19.52 -26.45 -24.93
C ARG A 200 -19.31 -25.15 -24.17
N HIS A 201 -20.04 -24.10 -24.55
CA HIS A 201 -19.91 -22.76 -23.95
C HIS A 201 -21.16 -22.25 -23.20
N GLY A 202 -22.27 -23.02 -23.22
CA GLY A 202 -23.58 -22.52 -22.77
C GLY A 202 -24.22 -21.60 -23.81
N THR A 203 -25.52 -21.30 -23.66
CA THR A 203 -26.19 -20.30 -24.51
C THR A 203 -26.04 -18.90 -23.89
N VAL A 204 -26.09 -17.85 -24.71
CA VAL A 204 -25.97 -16.46 -24.23
C VAL A 204 -27.02 -16.14 -23.15
N ASP A 205 -28.24 -16.68 -23.27
CA ASP A 205 -29.33 -16.51 -22.30
C ASP A 205 -29.13 -17.27 -20.97
N GLN A 206 -28.36 -18.36 -20.99
CA GLN A 206 -28.07 -19.19 -19.80
C GLN A 206 -26.83 -18.73 -19.03
N THR A 207 -26.06 -17.79 -19.57
CA THR A 207 -24.82 -17.31 -18.99
C THR A 207 -25.00 -15.90 -18.43
N LYS A 208 -24.44 -15.64 -17.25
CA LYS A 208 -24.58 -14.33 -16.59
C LYS A 208 -23.75 -13.27 -17.34
N PRO A 209 -24.34 -12.14 -17.77
CA PRO A 209 -23.60 -11.04 -18.39
C PRO A 209 -22.41 -10.57 -17.56
N GLY A 210 -21.29 -10.25 -18.22
CA GLY A 210 -20.04 -9.82 -17.58
C GLY A 210 -19.17 -10.95 -17.00
N THR A 211 -19.51 -12.21 -17.26
CA THR A 211 -18.66 -13.36 -16.92
C THR A 211 -17.89 -13.87 -18.15
N SER A 212 -16.72 -14.47 -17.96
CA SER A 212 -15.95 -15.06 -19.06
C SER A 212 -16.73 -16.16 -19.80
N ALA A 213 -17.61 -16.89 -19.10
CA ALA A 213 -18.49 -17.87 -19.74
C ALA A 213 -19.47 -17.21 -20.72
N HIS A 214 -20.02 -16.04 -20.35
CA HIS A 214 -20.91 -15.28 -21.23
C HIS A 214 -20.16 -14.67 -22.42
N GLU A 215 -18.94 -14.15 -22.22
CA GLU A 215 -18.12 -13.65 -23.35
C GLU A 215 -17.78 -14.76 -24.35
N MET A 216 -17.41 -15.95 -23.86
CA MET A 216 -17.12 -17.10 -24.70
C MET A 216 -18.35 -17.60 -25.47
N ALA A 217 -19.52 -17.67 -24.81
CA ALA A 217 -20.78 -18.04 -25.45
C ALA A 217 -21.17 -17.04 -26.54
N LEU A 218 -21.08 -15.74 -26.24
CA LEU A 218 -21.43 -14.65 -27.15
C LEU A 218 -20.49 -14.60 -28.37
N ALA A 219 -19.19 -14.77 -28.18
CA ALA A 219 -18.23 -14.85 -29.27
C ALA A 219 -18.48 -16.06 -30.18
N TYR A 220 -18.72 -17.24 -29.59
CA TYR A 220 -19.00 -18.45 -30.35
C TYR A 220 -20.30 -18.35 -31.16
N GLU A 221 -21.37 -17.83 -30.55
CA GLU A 221 -22.65 -17.59 -31.25
C GLU A 221 -22.51 -16.55 -32.37
N THR A 222 -21.70 -15.51 -32.16
CA THR A 222 -21.42 -14.51 -33.19
C THR A 222 -20.71 -15.11 -34.39
N LEU A 223 -19.73 -16.00 -34.17
CA LEU A 223 -19.05 -16.69 -35.27
C LEU A 223 -20.02 -17.58 -36.07
N LYS A 224 -20.94 -18.28 -35.39
CA LYS A 224 -22.00 -19.03 -36.07
C LYS A 224 -22.89 -18.13 -36.91
N ASN A 225 -23.38 -17.04 -36.33
CA ASN A 225 -24.28 -16.12 -37.03
C ASN A 225 -23.57 -15.42 -38.20
N LEU A 226 -22.27 -15.15 -38.11
CA LEU A 226 -21.47 -14.64 -39.23
C LEU A 226 -21.29 -15.70 -40.33
N GLU A 227 -20.99 -16.95 -39.98
CA GLU A 227 -20.87 -18.07 -40.93
C GLU A 227 -22.21 -18.35 -41.66
N ASP A 228 -23.32 -18.27 -40.93
CA ASP A 228 -24.67 -18.49 -41.45
C ASP A 228 -25.22 -17.26 -42.21
N GLY A 229 -24.57 -16.10 -42.10
CA GLY A 229 -25.02 -14.84 -42.71
C GLY A 229 -26.28 -14.27 -42.05
N THR A 230 -26.52 -14.59 -40.78
CA THR A 230 -27.74 -14.25 -40.01
C THR A 230 -27.50 -13.20 -38.93
N LEU A 231 -26.27 -12.68 -38.79
CA LEU A 231 -25.93 -11.72 -37.74
C LEU A 231 -26.79 -10.45 -37.83
N ALA A 232 -27.65 -10.25 -36.83
CA ALA A 232 -28.54 -9.09 -36.78
C ALA A 232 -27.77 -7.81 -36.40
N MET A 233 -27.71 -6.85 -37.31
CA MET A 233 -27.07 -5.56 -37.02
C MET A 233 -27.91 -4.72 -36.03
N PRO A 234 -27.29 -4.00 -35.09
CA PRO A 234 -28.01 -3.19 -34.12
C PRO A 234 -28.81 -2.08 -34.82
N ARG A 235 -30.05 -1.83 -34.35
CA ARG A 235 -30.93 -0.77 -34.89
C ARG A 235 -30.28 0.62 -34.80
N ASN A 236 -29.47 0.84 -33.77
CA ASN A 236 -28.66 2.05 -33.63
C ASN A 236 -27.27 1.82 -34.23
N ARG A 237 -27.02 2.39 -35.41
CA ARG A 237 -25.74 2.27 -36.14
C ARG A 237 -24.55 2.91 -35.41
N ALA A 238 -24.78 3.72 -34.37
CA ALA A 238 -23.71 4.28 -33.53
C ALA A 238 -23.12 3.24 -32.56
N LEU A 239 -23.86 2.18 -32.23
CA LEU A 239 -23.40 1.13 -31.31
C LEU A 239 -22.67 0.01 -32.05
N ARG A 240 -21.59 -0.50 -31.47
CA ARG A 240 -20.90 -1.71 -31.94
C ARG A 240 -21.74 -2.95 -31.62
N HIS A 241 -21.72 -3.96 -32.49
CA HIS A 241 -22.43 -5.22 -32.23
C HIS A 241 -21.79 -5.94 -31.02
N PRO A 242 -22.53 -6.28 -29.95
CA PRO A 242 -21.98 -6.89 -28.74
C PRO A 242 -21.15 -8.16 -29.02
N GLY A 243 -21.60 -8.95 -29.98
CA GLY A 243 -20.88 -10.12 -30.48
C GLY A 243 -19.51 -9.84 -31.10
N LEU A 244 -19.41 -8.75 -31.87
CA LEU A 244 -18.13 -8.34 -32.49
C LEU A 244 -17.18 -7.77 -31.43
N VAL A 245 -17.73 -7.10 -30.39
CA VAL A 245 -16.95 -6.67 -29.22
C VAL A 245 -16.40 -7.88 -28.45
N ALA A 246 -17.21 -8.93 -28.26
CA ALA A 246 -16.75 -10.16 -27.62
C ALA A 246 -15.62 -10.84 -28.41
N LEU A 247 -15.72 -10.89 -29.75
CA LEU A 247 -14.62 -11.38 -30.60
C LEU A 247 -13.36 -10.54 -30.46
N GLN A 248 -13.49 -9.21 -30.46
CA GLN A 248 -12.37 -8.30 -30.25
C GLN A 248 -11.71 -8.49 -28.87
N ASN A 249 -12.47 -8.68 -27.80
CA ASN A 249 -11.91 -8.92 -26.46
C ASN A 249 -11.05 -10.20 -26.43
N LEU A 250 -11.47 -11.25 -27.14
CA LEU A 250 -10.72 -12.51 -27.20
C LEU A 250 -9.38 -12.40 -27.94
N THR A 251 -9.19 -11.36 -28.76
CA THR A 251 -7.89 -11.08 -29.40
C THR A 251 -6.80 -10.69 -28.39
N GLY A 252 -7.18 -10.30 -27.17
CA GLY A 252 -6.26 -9.73 -26.19
C GLY A 252 -5.74 -8.33 -26.56
N ARG A 253 -6.31 -7.69 -27.59
CA ARG A 253 -5.94 -6.35 -28.07
C ARG A 253 -7.09 -5.36 -27.88
N SER A 254 -6.73 -4.12 -27.53
CA SER A 254 -7.71 -3.02 -27.44
C SER A 254 -8.36 -2.76 -28.80
N PRO A 255 -9.66 -2.46 -28.87
CA PRO A 255 -10.35 -2.02 -30.09
C PRO A 255 -9.88 -0.66 -30.63
N GLU A 256 -9.06 0.07 -29.87
CA GLU A 256 -8.47 1.33 -30.29
C GLU A 256 -7.10 1.07 -30.93
N ALA A 257 -6.93 1.49 -32.19
CA ALA A 257 -5.63 1.64 -32.80
C ALA A 257 -4.69 2.34 -31.82
N TYR A 258 -3.51 1.76 -31.59
CA TYR A 258 -2.42 2.28 -30.78
C TYR A 258 -2.37 3.82 -30.87
N LYS A 259 -2.96 4.51 -29.88
CA LYS A 259 -2.81 5.96 -29.76
C LYS A 259 -1.31 6.17 -29.54
N PRO A 260 -0.61 6.97 -30.36
CA PRO A 260 0.79 7.28 -30.09
C PRO A 260 0.89 7.75 -28.64
N GLU A 261 1.90 7.25 -27.90
CA GLU A 261 2.12 7.62 -26.50
C GLU A 261 1.98 9.14 -26.38
N ARG A 262 0.90 9.58 -25.71
CA ARG A 262 0.71 11.01 -25.48
C ARG A 262 1.91 11.47 -24.66
N PRO A 263 2.56 12.58 -25.04
CA PRO A 263 3.69 13.09 -24.29
C PRO A 263 3.25 13.32 -22.83
N PRO A 264 4.12 13.02 -21.85
CA PRO A 264 3.76 13.20 -20.46
C PRO A 264 3.33 14.64 -20.17
N LEU A 265 2.22 14.79 -19.45
CA LEU A 265 1.68 16.09 -19.08
C LEU A 265 2.64 16.78 -18.11
N ARG A 266 2.97 18.05 -18.40
CA ARG A 266 3.90 18.87 -17.59
C ARG A 266 3.17 19.86 -16.67
N GLN A 267 1.84 19.94 -16.78
CA GLN A 267 0.99 20.83 -16.00
C GLN A 267 -0.30 20.09 -15.62
N GLY A 268 -0.95 20.53 -14.53
CA GLY A 268 -2.24 19.98 -14.11
C GLY A 268 -3.32 20.18 -15.18
N PRO A 269 -4.39 19.35 -15.16
CA PRO A 269 -5.47 19.48 -16.12
C PRO A 269 -6.21 20.82 -15.93
N PRO A 270 -6.78 21.40 -17.01
CA PRO A 270 -7.59 22.60 -16.91
C PRO A 270 -8.83 22.33 -16.04
N ALA A 271 -9.42 23.39 -15.46
CA ALA A 271 -10.48 23.27 -14.46
C ALA A 271 -11.64 22.32 -14.84
N HIS A 272 -12.07 22.32 -16.10
CA HIS A 272 -13.18 21.48 -16.59
C HIS A 272 -12.82 19.98 -16.73
N HIS A 273 -11.55 19.60 -16.55
CA HIS A 273 -11.05 18.22 -16.60
C HIS A 273 -10.44 17.77 -15.26
N ARG A 274 -10.61 18.56 -14.20
CA ARG A 274 -10.16 18.18 -12.86
C ARG A 274 -11.11 17.14 -12.26
N LEU A 275 -10.54 16.21 -11.50
CA LEU A 275 -11.29 15.14 -10.86
C LEU A 275 -11.86 15.61 -9.53
N LYS A 276 -13.05 15.15 -9.16
CA LYS A 276 -13.70 15.58 -7.91
C LYS A 276 -13.20 14.78 -6.72
N ALA A 277 -12.82 15.46 -5.66
CA ALA A 277 -12.36 14.85 -4.41
C ALA A 277 -13.18 15.31 -3.20
N ILE A 278 -13.32 14.41 -2.23
CA ILE A 278 -13.72 14.74 -0.86
C ILE A 278 -12.59 14.31 0.06
N GLU A 279 -12.09 15.21 0.89
CA GLU A 279 -11.07 14.90 1.90
C GLU A 279 -11.72 14.89 3.29
N ILE A 280 -11.58 13.78 4.01
CA ILE A 280 -11.98 13.66 5.40
C ILE A 280 -10.76 13.75 6.32
N CYS A 281 -10.93 14.34 7.51
CA CYS A 281 -9.83 14.61 8.44
C CYS A 281 -8.72 15.43 7.75
N ALA A 282 -9.11 16.53 7.08
CA ALA A 282 -8.24 17.31 6.20
C ALA A 282 -7.07 18.00 6.95
N GLY A 283 -7.19 18.17 8.26
CA GLY A 283 -6.23 18.86 9.11
C GLY A 283 -5.94 20.26 8.58
N ALA A 284 -4.68 20.67 8.64
CA ALA A 284 -4.25 21.97 8.13
C ALA A 284 -4.09 22.04 6.60
N GLY A 285 -4.55 21.02 5.86
CA GLY A 285 -4.58 21.05 4.39
C GLY A 285 -3.34 20.53 3.68
N GLY A 286 -2.45 19.83 4.37
CA GLY A 286 -1.25 19.28 3.75
C GLY A 286 -1.56 18.34 2.57
N MET A 287 -2.48 17.40 2.77
CA MET A 287 -2.96 16.52 1.69
C MET A 287 -3.79 17.29 0.66
N ALA A 288 -4.67 18.18 1.11
CA ALA A 288 -5.50 19.01 0.24
C ALA A 288 -4.69 19.83 -0.77
N ILE A 289 -3.60 20.48 -0.35
CA ILE A 289 -2.69 21.23 -1.25
C ILE A 289 -2.09 20.28 -2.29
N GLY A 290 -1.67 19.09 -1.88
CA GLY A 290 -1.08 18.11 -2.80
C GLY A 290 -2.07 17.61 -3.84
N LEU A 291 -3.28 17.26 -3.42
CA LEU A 291 -4.34 16.79 -4.32
C LEU A 291 -4.81 17.90 -5.28
N ASP A 292 -4.93 19.14 -4.79
CA ASP A 292 -5.23 20.31 -5.61
C ASP A 292 -4.18 20.49 -6.74
N ARG A 293 -2.89 20.38 -6.39
CA ARG A 293 -1.80 20.42 -7.38
C ARG A 293 -1.77 19.21 -8.32
N ALA A 294 -2.33 18.09 -7.91
CA ALA A 294 -2.42 16.87 -8.72
C ALA A 294 -3.62 16.86 -9.69
N GLY A 295 -4.46 17.90 -9.67
CA GLY A 295 -5.61 17.99 -10.57
C GLY A 295 -6.95 17.62 -9.94
N PHE A 296 -7.07 17.62 -8.61
CA PHE A 296 -8.32 17.33 -7.91
C PHE A 296 -9.02 18.59 -7.41
N ASP A 297 -10.33 18.70 -7.67
CA ASP A 297 -11.20 19.72 -7.11
C ASP A 297 -11.90 19.22 -5.84
N HIS A 298 -11.66 19.90 -4.73
CA HIS A 298 -12.26 19.57 -3.45
C HIS A 298 -13.72 19.99 -3.40
N VAL A 299 -14.63 19.02 -3.57
CA VAL A 299 -16.07 19.21 -3.37
C VAL A 299 -16.37 19.51 -1.90
N ALA A 300 -15.65 18.86 -0.99
CA ALA A 300 -15.69 19.15 0.44
C ALA A 300 -14.37 18.75 1.12
N LEU A 301 -13.94 19.57 2.07
CA LEU A 301 -12.90 19.27 3.06
C LEU A 301 -13.58 19.17 4.42
N VAL A 302 -13.62 17.99 5.02
CA VAL A 302 -14.23 17.75 6.33
C VAL A 302 -13.16 17.72 7.41
N GLU A 303 -13.27 18.62 8.38
CA GLU A 303 -12.33 18.74 9.49
C GLU A 303 -13.08 18.99 10.80
N TYR A 304 -12.71 18.29 11.87
CA TYR A 304 -13.36 18.42 13.18
C TYR A 304 -12.73 19.52 14.04
N ASP A 305 -11.41 19.73 13.94
CA ASP A 305 -10.69 20.74 14.71
C ASP A 305 -10.95 22.15 14.15
N GLU A 306 -11.55 23.01 14.98
CA GLU A 306 -11.90 24.40 14.65
C GLU A 306 -10.70 25.20 14.13
N ASN A 307 -9.50 25.03 14.72
CA ASN A 307 -8.31 25.77 14.30
C ASN A 307 -7.81 25.31 12.94
N ALA A 308 -7.81 24.00 12.68
CA ALA A 308 -7.44 23.43 11.39
C ALA A 308 -8.45 23.82 10.30
N ALA A 309 -9.75 23.77 10.58
CA ALA A 309 -10.80 24.24 9.68
C ALA A 309 -10.64 25.74 9.36
N ALA A 310 -10.35 26.57 10.37
CA ALA A 310 -10.05 27.99 10.18
C ALA A 310 -8.78 28.23 9.35
N THR A 311 -7.72 27.42 9.55
CA THR A 311 -6.52 27.42 8.70
C THR A 311 -6.86 27.15 7.24
N LEU A 312 -7.69 26.14 6.93
CA LEU A 312 -8.12 25.86 5.56
C LEU A 312 -8.83 27.05 4.92
N ARG A 313 -9.83 27.62 5.62
CA ARG A 313 -10.62 28.77 5.15
C ARG A 313 -9.77 30.01 4.93
N LEU A 314 -8.80 30.27 5.81
CA LEU A 314 -7.89 31.41 5.71
C LEU A 314 -7.04 31.35 4.44
N ASN A 315 -6.46 30.19 4.14
CA ASN A 315 -5.51 30.07 3.04
C ASN A 315 -6.17 29.85 1.68
N ARG A 316 -7.37 29.26 1.67
CA ARG A 316 -8.14 28.98 0.44
C ARG A 316 -9.62 29.28 0.68
N PRO A 317 -10.05 30.56 0.62
CA PRO A 317 -11.43 30.96 0.88
C PRO A 317 -12.48 30.30 -0.03
N ASN A 318 -12.07 29.83 -1.21
CA ASN A 318 -12.94 29.15 -2.17
C ASN A 318 -13.10 27.65 -1.89
N TRP A 319 -12.34 27.07 -0.96
CA TRP A 319 -12.52 25.68 -0.57
C TRP A 319 -13.75 25.51 0.33
N ASN A 320 -14.56 24.50 0.02
CA ASN A 320 -15.73 24.17 0.82
C ASN A 320 -15.33 23.38 2.07
N VAL A 321 -15.15 24.08 3.20
CA VAL A 321 -14.72 23.50 4.48
C VAL A 321 -15.91 23.23 5.39
N ILE A 322 -16.19 21.95 5.63
CA ILE A 322 -17.23 21.46 6.54
C ILE A 322 -16.58 21.15 7.89
N GLU A 323 -16.91 21.96 8.90
CA GLU A 323 -16.41 21.79 10.25
C GLU A 323 -17.35 20.88 11.05
N SER A 324 -17.04 19.58 11.12
CA SER A 324 -17.90 18.57 11.75
C SER A 324 -17.12 17.28 12.00
N ASP A 325 -17.58 16.45 12.95
CA ASP A 325 -17.17 15.04 13.00
C ASP A 325 -17.77 14.32 11.78
N ILE A 326 -16.96 13.49 11.13
CA ILE A 326 -17.39 12.68 9.99
C ILE A 326 -18.50 11.71 10.38
N ARG A 327 -18.57 11.29 11.65
CA ARG A 327 -19.61 10.40 12.20
C ARG A 327 -21.02 11.00 12.10
N ASP A 328 -21.11 12.32 12.13
CA ASP A 328 -22.37 13.05 12.15
C ASP A 328 -22.84 13.46 10.74
N ILE A 329 -22.04 13.17 9.71
CA ILE A 329 -22.34 13.51 8.31
C ILE A 329 -22.92 12.31 7.57
N ASP A 330 -24.04 12.55 6.89
CA ASP A 330 -24.58 11.66 5.87
C ASP A 330 -23.90 11.94 4.52
N PHE A 331 -23.11 10.99 4.02
CA PHE A 331 -22.39 11.16 2.78
C PHE A 331 -23.14 10.63 1.55
N ARG A 332 -24.32 10.01 1.72
CA ARG A 332 -25.11 9.46 0.61
C ARG A 332 -25.46 10.49 -0.49
N PRO A 333 -25.73 11.79 -0.19
CA PRO A 333 -25.98 12.78 -1.22
C PRO A 333 -24.81 12.98 -2.20
N TYR A 334 -23.57 12.83 -1.74
CA TYR A 334 -22.37 12.99 -2.60
C TYR A 334 -22.23 11.91 -3.66
N ARG A 335 -22.91 10.77 -3.50
CA ARG A 335 -22.91 9.70 -4.50
C ARG A 335 -23.42 10.15 -5.87
N GLN A 336 -24.32 11.11 -5.91
CA GLN A 336 -24.87 11.67 -7.15
C GLN A 336 -23.96 12.72 -7.80
N MET A 337 -22.85 13.10 -7.14
CA MET A 337 -21.94 14.13 -7.62
C MET A 337 -20.75 13.56 -8.41
N ASP A 338 -20.73 12.24 -8.64
CA ASP A 338 -19.66 11.51 -9.33
C ASP A 338 -18.28 11.81 -8.74
N ILE A 339 -18.13 11.57 -7.43
CA ILE A 339 -16.85 11.77 -6.74
C ILE A 339 -15.82 10.77 -7.26
N ASP A 340 -14.68 11.26 -7.73
CA ASP A 340 -13.60 10.42 -8.24
C ASP A 340 -12.72 9.89 -7.10
N LEU A 341 -12.45 10.71 -6.08
CA LEU A 341 -11.56 10.37 -4.98
C LEU A 341 -12.16 10.71 -3.61
N VAL A 342 -12.11 9.75 -2.68
CA VAL A 342 -12.21 10.04 -1.24
C VAL A 342 -10.81 9.92 -0.63
N ALA A 343 -10.31 10.98 -0.02
CA ALA A 343 -9.00 11.02 0.59
C ALA A 343 -9.07 11.34 2.09
N GLY A 344 -8.00 11.07 2.84
CA GLY A 344 -7.91 11.54 4.22
C GLY A 344 -6.73 10.98 5.01
N GLY A 345 -6.39 11.67 6.10
CA GLY A 345 -5.43 11.20 7.10
C GLY A 345 -6.14 10.89 8.43
N PRO A 346 -6.93 9.80 8.52
CA PRO A 346 -7.65 9.49 9.76
C PRO A 346 -6.69 9.37 10.95
N PRO A 347 -7.09 9.79 12.16
CA PRO A 347 -6.21 9.89 13.31
C PRO A 347 -5.37 8.63 13.55
N CYS A 348 -4.05 8.80 13.61
CA CYS A 348 -3.11 7.71 13.81
C CYS A 348 -2.84 7.40 15.30
N GLN A 349 -3.37 8.22 16.22
CA GLN A 349 -3.19 8.09 17.67
C GLN A 349 -3.62 6.73 18.24
N PRO A 350 -4.67 6.06 17.73
CA PRO A 350 -4.99 4.69 18.10
C PRO A 350 -3.87 3.69 17.78
N TYR A 351 -3.06 3.94 16.74
CA TYR A 351 -2.11 2.97 16.17
C TYR A 351 -0.64 3.33 16.38
N SER A 352 -0.34 4.59 16.69
CA SER A 352 1.01 5.07 16.86
C SER A 352 1.65 4.55 18.16
N SER A 353 2.98 4.40 18.15
CA SER A 353 3.76 4.10 19.35
C SER A 353 3.81 5.29 20.33
N ASP A 354 3.42 6.48 19.86
CA ASP A 354 3.38 7.69 20.67
C ASP A 354 2.04 7.87 21.40
N GLY A 355 0.97 7.25 20.90
CA GLY A 355 -0.26 6.97 21.64
C GLY A 355 -0.17 5.66 22.44
N TYR A 356 -1.20 5.36 23.25
CA TYR A 356 -1.28 4.10 24.01
C TYR A 356 -1.40 2.85 23.11
N GLY A 357 -1.51 3.02 21.78
CA GLY A 357 -1.56 1.92 20.81
C GLY A 357 -2.78 1.02 20.99
N LEU A 358 -3.91 1.60 21.37
CA LEU A 358 -5.15 0.89 21.71
C LEU A 358 -5.89 0.34 20.48
N GLY A 359 -5.53 0.78 19.27
CA GLY A 359 -6.16 0.41 18.01
C GLY A 359 -7.66 0.65 18.04
N LYS A 360 -8.43 -0.39 17.66
CA LYS A 360 -9.90 -0.40 17.63
C LYS A 360 -10.61 -0.02 18.93
N ASP A 361 -9.87 0.01 20.04
CA ASP A 361 -10.40 0.30 21.37
C ASP A 361 -10.19 1.77 21.77
N ASP A 362 -9.61 2.56 20.88
CA ASP A 362 -9.51 4.00 21.01
C ASP A 362 -10.77 4.65 20.42
N PRO A 363 -11.53 5.48 21.18
CA PRO A 363 -12.72 6.16 20.65
C PRO A 363 -12.43 7.14 19.50
N ARG A 364 -11.14 7.43 19.26
CA ARG A 364 -10.65 8.25 18.15
C ARG A 364 -10.34 7.44 16.89
N ASP A 365 -10.59 6.13 16.91
CA ASP A 365 -10.44 5.27 15.73
C ASP A 365 -11.53 5.56 14.70
N LEU A 366 -11.10 6.11 13.56
CA LEU A 366 -11.97 6.47 12.44
C LEU A 366 -11.81 5.52 11.25
N LEU A 367 -11.01 4.45 11.34
CA LEU A 367 -10.90 3.50 10.22
C LEU A 367 -12.25 2.86 9.85
N PRO A 368 -13.13 2.48 10.79
CA PRO A 368 -14.46 1.99 10.42
C PRO A 368 -15.28 3.05 9.65
N GLU A 369 -15.20 4.31 10.06
CA GLU A 369 -15.87 5.42 9.38
C GLU A 369 -15.33 5.61 7.96
N THR A 370 -14.02 5.40 7.73
CA THR A 370 -13.46 5.46 6.37
C THR A 370 -14.10 4.42 5.42
N VAL A 371 -14.46 3.23 5.93
CA VAL A 371 -15.22 2.22 5.17
C VAL A 371 -16.66 2.69 4.92
N ARG A 372 -17.33 3.27 5.93
CA ARG A 372 -18.68 3.81 5.78
C ARG A 372 -18.73 4.91 4.71
N VAL A 373 -17.85 5.89 4.79
CA VAL A 373 -17.75 7.01 3.85
C VAL A 373 -17.54 6.51 2.42
N VAL A 374 -16.61 5.56 2.20
CA VAL A 374 -16.39 4.96 0.87
C VAL A 374 -17.62 4.17 0.40
N SER A 375 -18.31 3.47 1.29
CA SER A 375 -19.52 2.71 0.96
C SER A 375 -20.70 3.62 0.55
N GLU A 376 -20.86 4.75 1.24
CA GLU A 376 -21.91 5.74 0.99
C GLU A 376 -21.66 6.53 -0.30
N ILE A 377 -20.44 7.04 -0.49
CA ILE A 377 -20.07 7.88 -1.65
C ILE A 377 -19.85 7.03 -2.91
N ARG A 378 -19.30 5.82 -2.77
CA ARG A 378 -18.86 4.95 -3.88
C ARG A 378 -17.90 5.64 -4.88
N PRO A 379 -16.80 6.28 -4.44
CA PRO A 379 -15.88 6.97 -5.35
C PRO A 379 -15.16 6.01 -6.32
N ARG A 380 -14.57 6.50 -7.40
CA ARG A 380 -13.73 5.66 -8.30
C ARG A 380 -12.47 5.15 -7.60
N ALA A 381 -11.89 5.97 -6.72
CA ALA A 381 -10.74 5.61 -5.89
C ALA A 381 -10.86 6.15 -4.45
N PHE A 382 -10.09 5.58 -3.53
CA PHE A 382 -9.85 6.17 -2.22
C PHE A 382 -8.39 6.13 -1.82
N LEU A 383 -7.98 7.07 -0.96
CA LEU A 383 -6.64 7.21 -0.39
C LEU A 383 -6.72 7.52 1.10
N PHE A 384 -6.25 6.61 1.94
CA PHE A 384 -6.09 6.90 3.37
C PHE A 384 -4.63 6.78 3.80
N GLU A 385 -4.11 7.84 4.41
CA GLU A 385 -2.75 7.86 4.98
C GLU A 385 -2.76 7.46 6.44
N ASN A 386 -1.73 6.73 6.86
CA ASN A 386 -1.50 6.44 8.28
C ASN A 386 -0.01 6.20 8.58
N VAL A 387 0.30 5.99 9.86
CA VAL A 387 1.67 5.70 10.34
C VAL A 387 2.03 4.22 10.17
N ASP A 388 3.34 3.93 10.10
CA ASP A 388 3.89 2.55 10.08
C ASP A 388 3.33 1.63 11.18
N GLY A 389 2.98 2.21 12.33
CA GLY A 389 2.38 1.50 13.47
C GLY A 389 1.09 0.76 13.13
N LEU A 390 0.32 1.22 12.13
CA LEU A 390 -0.89 0.56 11.64
C LEU A 390 -0.64 -0.90 11.24
N LEU A 391 0.55 -1.19 10.69
CA LEU A 391 0.91 -2.53 10.19
C LEU A 391 1.53 -3.44 11.26
N HIS A 392 1.54 -3.04 12.53
CA HIS A 392 2.02 -3.90 13.60
C HIS A 392 1.09 -5.10 13.82
N ALA A 393 1.67 -6.26 14.13
CA ALA A 393 0.93 -7.52 14.29
C ALA A 393 -0.25 -7.44 15.30
N ARG A 394 -0.13 -6.58 16.33
CA ARG A 394 -1.20 -6.35 17.32
C ARG A 394 -2.48 -5.72 16.73
N HIS A 395 -2.42 -5.14 15.53
CA HIS A 395 -3.53 -4.50 14.84
C HIS A 395 -3.99 -5.29 13.60
N ALA A 396 -3.35 -6.43 13.29
CA ALA A 396 -3.56 -7.17 12.04
C ALA A 396 -5.02 -7.58 11.84
N ASP A 397 -5.71 -8.05 12.89
CA ASP A 397 -7.12 -8.46 12.80
C ASP A 397 -8.04 -7.28 12.45
N HIS A 398 -7.81 -6.13 13.08
CA HIS A 398 -8.61 -4.94 12.81
C HIS A 398 -8.37 -4.40 11.40
N VAL A 399 -7.11 -4.32 10.97
CA VAL A 399 -6.78 -3.92 9.58
C VAL A 399 -7.37 -4.91 8.58
N ALA A 400 -7.34 -6.21 8.85
CA ALA A 400 -7.93 -7.22 7.98
C ALA A 400 -9.45 -7.05 7.84
N GLU A 401 -10.14 -6.68 8.92
CA GLU A 401 -11.57 -6.37 8.93
C GLU A 401 -11.89 -5.12 8.11
N ILE A 402 -11.12 -4.04 8.28
CA ILE A 402 -11.24 -2.81 7.47
C ILE A 402 -11.03 -3.11 5.98
N LEU A 403 -9.98 -3.85 5.63
CA LEU A 403 -9.71 -4.29 4.26
C LEU A 403 -10.84 -5.15 3.69
N ARG A 404 -11.47 -6.01 4.50
CA ARG A 404 -12.61 -6.81 4.10
C ARG A 404 -13.81 -5.91 3.80
N GLY A 405 -14.09 -4.92 4.65
CA GLY A 405 -15.18 -3.95 4.42
C GLY A 405 -15.05 -3.24 3.08
N TYR A 406 -13.85 -2.77 2.72
CA TYR A 406 -13.61 -2.17 1.40
C TYR A 406 -13.82 -3.16 0.24
N ARG A 407 -13.37 -4.40 0.37
CA ARG A 407 -13.57 -5.45 -0.66
C ARG A 407 -15.05 -5.77 -0.87
N GLU A 408 -15.83 -5.82 0.22
CA GLU A 408 -17.28 -6.00 0.19
C GLU A 408 -18.00 -4.81 -0.46
N CYS A 409 -17.45 -3.59 -0.32
CA CYS A 409 -17.90 -2.40 -1.03
C CYS A 409 -17.56 -2.40 -2.53
N GLY A 410 -16.79 -3.38 -3.02
CA GLY A 410 -16.46 -3.52 -4.44
C GLY A 410 -15.12 -2.89 -4.87
N TYR A 411 -14.16 -2.77 -3.94
CA TYR A 411 -12.83 -2.21 -4.23
C TYR A 411 -11.73 -3.28 -4.23
N ASN A 412 -10.74 -3.07 -5.10
CA ASN A 412 -9.42 -3.68 -5.00
C ASN A 412 -8.55 -2.77 -4.13
N VAL A 413 -7.92 -3.32 -3.09
CA VAL A 413 -7.25 -2.52 -2.07
C VAL A 413 -5.81 -2.97 -1.90
N GLU A 414 -4.90 -2.00 -1.92
CA GLU A 414 -3.46 -2.19 -1.77
C GLU A 414 -2.92 -1.34 -0.61
N ILE A 415 -1.87 -1.86 0.03
CA ILE A 415 -1.15 -1.17 1.10
C ILE A 415 0.27 -0.91 0.62
N HIS A 416 0.69 0.35 0.67
CA HIS A 416 2.03 0.74 0.30
C HIS A 416 2.76 1.46 1.42
N ARG A 417 4.08 1.30 1.47
CA ARG A 417 4.95 2.10 2.32
C ARG A 417 5.65 3.15 1.48
N ILE A 418 5.67 4.37 1.98
CA ILE A 418 6.28 5.51 1.29
C ILE A 418 7.16 6.30 2.25
N LYS A 419 8.25 6.88 1.73
CA LYS A 419 9.15 7.73 2.51
C LYS A 419 9.22 9.11 1.90
N THR A 420 9.08 10.14 2.71
CA THR A 420 9.13 11.55 2.30
C THR A 420 10.46 11.94 1.65
N GLU A 421 11.58 11.36 2.12
CA GLU A 421 12.93 11.62 1.58
C GLU A 421 13.07 11.31 0.08
N ASN A 422 12.27 10.35 -0.44
CA ASN A 422 12.28 9.98 -1.85
C ASN A 422 11.61 11.00 -2.77
N TYR A 423 10.95 12.01 -2.19
CA TYR A 423 10.20 13.05 -2.91
C TYR A 423 10.78 14.43 -2.62
N GLY A 424 12.05 14.52 -2.18
CA GLY A 424 12.73 15.80 -1.96
C GLY A 424 12.29 16.57 -0.71
N ILE A 425 11.63 15.91 0.23
CA ILE A 425 11.27 16.49 1.53
C ILE A 425 12.40 16.21 2.51
N ALA A 426 12.89 17.24 3.19
CA ALA A 426 14.03 17.18 4.10
C ALA A 426 13.70 16.54 5.47
N GLN A 427 12.98 15.42 5.47
CA GLN A 427 12.50 14.76 6.68
C GLN A 427 12.50 13.23 6.57
N GLU A 428 12.91 12.55 7.65
CA GLU A 428 12.77 11.12 7.89
C GLU A 428 11.35 10.81 8.36
N ARG A 429 10.42 10.59 7.42
CA ARG A 429 9.02 10.27 7.73
C ARG A 429 8.51 9.14 6.82
N ASN A 430 8.13 8.03 7.46
CA ASN A 430 7.55 6.87 6.79
C ASN A 430 6.01 6.89 6.89
N ARG A 431 5.40 6.93 5.70
CA ARG A 431 4.02 6.69 5.23
C ARG A 431 3.54 5.25 5.15
N VAL A 432 2.35 4.93 5.66
CA VAL A 432 1.52 3.85 5.10
C VAL A 432 0.39 4.48 4.30
N LEU A 433 0.21 4.04 3.07
CA LEU A 433 -0.89 4.43 2.20
C LEU A 433 -1.81 3.23 2.02
N LEU A 434 -3.10 3.44 2.25
CA LEU A 434 -4.15 2.53 1.89
C LEU A 434 -4.84 3.08 0.65
N VAL A 435 -4.67 2.41 -0.49
CA VAL A 435 -5.22 2.85 -1.78
C VAL A 435 -6.23 1.83 -2.24
N GLY A 436 -7.40 2.28 -2.65
CA GLY A 436 -8.40 1.40 -3.24
C GLY A 436 -8.91 1.93 -4.56
N LEU A 437 -9.05 1.04 -5.55
CA LEU A 437 -9.70 1.31 -6.83
C LEU A 437 -10.99 0.50 -6.92
N ARG A 438 -12.08 1.13 -7.36
CA ARG A 438 -13.34 0.44 -7.58
C ARG A 438 -13.15 -0.59 -8.71
N LYS A 439 -13.75 -1.78 -8.58
CA LYS A 439 -13.50 -2.92 -9.49
C LYS A 439 -13.83 -2.69 -10.97
N ASP A 440 -14.63 -1.68 -11.27
CA ASP A 440 -15.00 -1.24 -12.63
C ASP A 440 -14.02 -0.22 -13.22
N VAL A 441 -13.09 0.33 -12.43
CA VAL A 441 -11.97 1.14 -12.93
C VAL A 441 -10.97 0.21 -13.58
N THR A 442 -10.70 0.42 -14.87
CA THR A 442 -9.83 -0.43 -15.69
C THR A 442 -8.33 -0.19 -15.44
N GLY A 443 -7.98 1.00 -14.95
CA GLY A 443 -6.60 1.34 -14.62
C GLY A 443 -6.11 0.66 -13.34
N ALA A 444 -4.79 0.67 -13.16
CA ALA A 444 -4.13 0.09 -11.99
C ALA A 444 -3.28 1.16 -11.29
N PHE A 445 -3.34 1.17 -9.96
CA PHE A 445 -2.51 2.06 -9.18
C PHE A 445 -1.05 1.63 -9.29
N ARG A 446 -0.17 2.59 -9.57
CA ARG A 446 1.28 2.38 -9.59
C ARG A 446 1.91 3.39 -8.65
N MET A 447 2.75 2.91 -7.74
CA MET A 447 3.47 3.81 -6.84
C MET A 447 4.26 4.86 -7.63
N PRO A 448 4.23 6.14 -7.21
CA PRO A 448 4.97 7.18 -7.90
C PRO A 448 6.49 6.87 -7.83
N PRO A 449 7.26 7.20 -8.88
CA PRO A 449 8.69 6.96 -8.92
C PRO A 449 9.43 7.66 -7.76
N LYS A 450 10.63 7.19 -7.46
CA LYS A 450 11.49 7.75 -6.40
C LYS A 450 12.53 8.69 -7.00
N PHE A 451 12.79 9.81 -6.35
CA PHE A 451 13.70 10.86 -6.83
C PHE A 451 14.89 11.03 -5.89
N ALA A 452 15.78 10.03 -5.86
CA ALA A 452 16.95 10.06 -4.97
C ALA A 452 17.87 11.28 -5.24
N GLY A 453 17.98 11.73 -6.49
CA GLY A 453 18.76 12.90 -6.88
C GLY A 453 18.19 14.25 -6.42
N ARG A 454 16.93 14.29 -5.97
CA ARG A 454 16.26 15.49 -5.46
C ARG A 454 16.21 15.54 -3.93
N ARG A 455 16.92 14.64 -3.24
CA ARG A 455 16.92 14.54 -1.77
C ARG A 455 17.45 15.84 -1.15
N LEU A 456 16.57 16.57 -0.46
CA LEU A 456 16.88 17.78 0.29
C LEU A 456 17.46 17.43 1.68
N ASN A 457 18.08 18.39 2.37
CA ASN A 457 18.55 18.25 3.75
C ASN A 457 18.13 19.44 4.63
N LEU A 458 18.33 19.30 5.93
CA LEU A 458 17.96 20.27 6.96
C LEU A 458 18.62 21.64 6.74
N GLY A 459 19.89 21.65 6.33
CA GLY A 459 20.64 22.88 6.07
C GLY A 459 20.10 23.62 4.85
N ASP A 460 19.89 22.91 3.73
CA ASP A 460 19.27 23.48 2.53
C ASP A 460 17.86 24.01 2.78
N ALA A 461 17.09 23.30 3.60
CA ALA A 461 15.70 23.63 3.85
C ALA A 461 15.50 24.83 4.78
N LEU A 462 16.45 25.14 5.67
CA LEU A 462 16.22 26.10 6.77
C LEU A 462 17.25 27.23 6.88
N MET A 463 18.30 27.29 6.05
CA MET A 463 19.37 28.28 6.20
C MET A 463 18.86 29.72 6.23
N ASP A 464 17.97 30.08 5.29
CA ASP A 464 17.38 31.41 5.20
C ASP A 464 16.55 31.74 6.45
N LEU A 465 15.73 30.80 6.92
CA LEU A 465 14.94 30.95 8.14
C LEU A 465 15.79 31.04 9.40
N MET A 466 16.86 30.27 9.49
CA MET A 466 17.76 30.28 10.65
C MET A 466 18.48 31.61 10.79
N ALA A 467 18.84 32.22 9.66
CA ALA A 467 19.51 33.52 9.60
C ALA A 467 18.54 34.72 9.75
N ALA A 468 17.22 34.49 9.69
CA ALA A 468 16.22 35.56 9.56
C ALA A 468 16.20 36.55 10.74
N ASN A 469 16.73 36.19 11.89
CA ASN A 469 16.81 37.05 13.08
C ASN A 469 18.27 37.38 13.47
N GLY A 470 19.17 37.38 12.50
CA GLY A 470 20.54 37.90 12.68
C GLY A 470 21.55 36.89 13.24
N TRP A 471 21.27 35.59 13.22
CA TRP A 471 22.27 34.57 13.59
C TRP A 471 23.31 34.38 12.47
N THR A 472 24.51 34.94 12.67
CA THR A 472 25.65 34.88 11.73
C THR A 472 26.13 33.43 11.52
N GLY A 473 26.03 32.58 12.54
CA GLY A 473 26.41 31.16 12.50
C GLY A 473 25.47 30.25 11.69
N ALA A 474 24.33 30.75 11.21
CA ALA A 474 23.34 29.94 10.48
C ALA A 474 23.91 29.28 9.20
N ARG A 475 24.82 29.96 8.50
CA ARG A 475 25.45 29.43 7.27
C ARG A 475 26.38 28.25 7.57
N GLU A 476 27.18 28.38 8.62
CA GLU A 476 28.08 27.31 9.07
C GLU A 476 27.26 26.12 9.58
N TRP A 477 26.25 26.37 10.41
CA TRP A 477 25.32 25.33 10.84
C TRP A 477 24.68 24.61 9.65
N ALA A 478 24.24 25.35 8.62
CA ALA A 478 23.64 24.76 7.43
C ALA A 478 24.63 23.92 6.62
N ARG A 479 25.88 24.38 6.46
CA ARG A 479 26.97 23.60 5.83
C ARG A 479 27.19 22.29 6.58
N ASP A 480 27.30 22.34 7.89
CA ASP A 480 27.53 21.13 8.70
C ASP A 480 26.38 20.13 8.55
N ARG A 481 25.12 20.61 8.49
CA ARG A 481 23.96 19.73 8.22
C ARG A 481 23.99 19.14 6.81
N ARG A 482 24.47 19.86 5.80
CA ARG A 482 24.64 19.35 4.41
C ARG A 482 25.72 18.26 4.35
N GLU A 483 26.80 18.43 5.07
CA GLU A 483 27.96 17.52 5.03
C GLU A 483 27.83 16.31 5.96
N GLN A 484 26.92 16.38 6.93
CA GLN A 484 26.70 15.35 7.94
C GLN A 484 26.44 13.97 7.29
N PRO A 485 27.23 12.93 7.64
CA PRO A 485 27.03 11.59 7.11
C PRO A 485 25.74 10.97 7.68
N VAL A 486 25.03 10.25 6.82
CA VAL A 486 23.84 9.46 7.18
C VAL A 486 24.23 7.99 7.13
N PHE A 487 24.01 7.29 8.24
CA PHE A 487 24.44 5.91 8.42
C PHE A 487 23.26 4.94 8.30
N ASP A 488 23.52 3.74 7.74
CA ASP A 488 22.60 2.61 7.86
C ASP A 488 22.70 1.94 9.23
N ARG A 489 21.96 0.83 9.43
CA ARG A 489 21.96 0.08 10.69
C ARG A 489 23.28 -0.64 10.98
N GLN A 490 24.12 -0.79 9.95
CA GLN A 490 25.42 -1.44 10.00
C GLN A 490 26.55 -0.42 10.23
N GLY A 491 26.24 0.88 10.26
CA GLY A 491 27.20 1.96 10.45
C GLY A 491 27.87 2.42 9.16
N ASN A 492 27.40 2.00 7.98
CA ASN A 492 27.94 2.46 6.71
C ASN A 492 27.30 3.79 6.31
N VAL A 493 28.09 4.69 5.73
CA VAL A 493 27.57 5.94 5.15
C VAL A 493 26.77 5.61 3.89
N VAL A 494 25.47 5.88 3.91
CA VAL A 494 24.55 5.66 2.78
C VAL A 494 24.17 6.95 2.06
N ALA A 495 24.35 8.10 2.71
CA ALA A 495 24.15 9.42 2.12
C ALA A 495 24.89 10.49 2.93
N ARG A 496 24.93 11.72 2.41
CA ARG A 496 25.29 12.93 3.17
C ARG A 496 24.09 13.87 3.20
N GLY A 497 24.02 14.73 4.21
CA GLY A 497 22.91 15.66 4.43
C GLY A 497 21.92 15.10 5.45
N ALA A 498 21.91 15.69 6.63
CA ALA A 498 20.99 15.37 7.71
C ALA A 498 19.55 15.72 7.31
N LEU A 499 18.63 14.78 7.50
CA LEU A 499 17.20 15.04 7.37
C LEU A 499 16.64 15.45 8.73
N ALA A 500 15.59 16.26 8.75
CA ALA A 500 14.81 16.45 9.97
C ALA A 500 14.26 15.11 10.45
N SER A 501 14.19 14.89 11.76
CA SER A 501 13.36 13.79 12.28
C SER A 501 11.88 14.13 12.09
N THR A 502 11.01 13.14 12.24
CA THR A 502 9.55 13.36 12.21
C THR A 502 9.18 14.47 13.21
N ILE A 503 8.52 15.53 12.73
CA ILE A 503 8.03 16.61 13.58
C ILE A 503 6.86 16.07 14.39
N VAL A 504 6.98 16.16 15.72
CA VAL A 504 5.94 15.74 16.65
C VAL A 504 5.08 16.91 17.09
N THR A 505 3.91 16.56 17.61
CA THR A 505 2.81 17.46 17.94
C THR A 505 2.99 18.21 19.27
N ARG A 506 3.82 17.73 20.21
CA ARG A 506 3.82 18.22 21.61
C ARG A 506 4.76 19.38 21.95
N ARG A 507 4.35 20.23 22.92
CA ARG A 507 5.20 21.13 23.72
C ARG A 507 5.63 20.46 25.04
N GLY A 508 6.89 20.62 25.44
CA GLY A 508 7.44 20.12 26.71
C GLY A 508 8.68 19.23 26.54
N LEU A 509 9.22 18.71 27.64
CA LEU A 509 10.44 17.87 27.65
C LEU A 509 10.31 16.72 26.63
N PRO A 510 11.10 16.68 25.54
CA PRO A 510 11.07 15.58 24.56
C PRO A 510 11.42 14.25 25.21
N ARG A 511 10.97 13.13 24.64
CA ARG A 511 11.36 11.82 25.16
C ARG A 511 12.87 11.70 25.01
N ALA A 512 13.58 11.02 25.91
CA ALA A 512 15.04 10.94 25.84
C ALA A 512 15.56 10.51 24.46
N LYS A 513 14.91 9.52 23.82
CA LYS A 513 15.25 9.08 22.45
C LYS A 513 14.94 10.10 21.36
N GLU A 514 13.96 10.96 21.56
CA GLU A 514 13.60 12.03 20.64
C GLU A 514 14.57 13.21 20.77
N ALA A 515 14.84 13.63 22.01
CA ALA A 515 15.85 14.63 22.33
C ALA A 515 17.21 14.25 21.74
N ALA A 516 17.62 12.98 21.92
CA ALA A 516 18.87 12.46 21.36
C ALA A 516 18.88 12.47 19.82
N ARG A 517 17.76 12.12 19.16
CA ARG A 517 17.67 12.10 17.69
C ARG A 517 17.79 13.50 17.08
N TRP A 518 17.13 14.49 17.68
CA TRP A 518 17.23 15.89 17.23
C TRP A 518 18.55 16.55 17.65
N GLY A 519 19.05 16.23 18.86
CA GLY A 519 20.36 16.71 19.34
C GLY A 519 21.52 16.21 18.48
N ALA A 520 21.47 14.97 17.99
CA ALA A 520 22.43 14.44 17.00
C ALA A 520 22.43 15.20 15.66
N LYS A 521 21.41 16.04 15.43
CA LYS A 521 21.26 16.91 14.27
C LYS A 521 21.45 18.39 14.64
N CYS A 522 21.97 18.65 15.85
CA CYS A 522 22.19 19.99 16.40
C CYS A 522 20.96 20.89 16.32
N VAL A 523 19.82 20.36 16.76
CA VAL A 523 18.55 21.09 16.86
C VAL A 523 17.88 20.75 18.18
N ASP A 524 17.36 21.77 18.85
CA ASP A 524 16.47 21.60 19.99
C ASP A 524 15.00 21.53 19.53
N ILE A 525 14.38 20.35 19.64
CA ILE A 525 12.97 20.19 19.26
C ILE A 525 12.00 20.61 20.39
N ALA A 526 12.48 20.76 21.62
CA ALA A 526 11.65 21.10 22.78
C ALA A 526 11.10 22.53 22.68
N GLY A 527 11.92 23.45 22.20
CA GLY A 527 11.56 24.85 21.99
C GLY A 527 10.65 25.06 20.78
N LEU A 528 9.74 26.03 20.91
CA LEU A 528 8.92 26.58 19.82
C LEU A 528 8.95 28.12 19.90
N PRO A 529 10.09 28.74 19.55
CA PRO A 529 10.25 30.19 19.59
C PRO A 529 9.44 30.86 18.48
N ASP A 530 9.09 32.12 18.69
CA ASP A 530 8.37 32.93 17.69
C ASP A 530 9.33 33.46 16.62
N LEU A 531 10.57 33.74 17.01
CA LEU A 531 11.61 34.28 16.15
C LEU A 531 12.76 33.27 15.97
N ALA A 532 13.49 33.42 14.86
CA ALA A 532 14.71 32.68 14.62
C ALA A 532 15.81 33.04 15.65
N PRO A 533 16.88 32.25 15.76
CA PRO A 533 17.98 32.54 16.67
C PRO A 533 18.66 33.89 16.43
N THR A 534 19.25 34.46 17.48
CA THR A 534 20.19 35.58 17.43
C THR A 534 21.61 35.13 17.78
N ASP A 535 22.62 35.95 17.49
CA ASP A 535 24.01 35.69 17.91
C ASP A 535 24.18 35.64 19.44
N GLU A 536 23.45 36.48 20.18
CA GLU A 536 23.46 36.45 21.64
C GLU A 536 23.01 35.08 22.17
N GLN A 537 21.93 34.52 21.62
CA GLN A 537 21.46 33.19 21.97
C GLN A 537 22.48 32.11 21.57
N ALA A 538 23.09 32.25 20.39
CA ALA A 538 24.05 31.31 19.86
C ALA A 538 25.40 31.30 20.61
N SER A 539 25.78 32.40 21.26
CA SER A 539 27.01 32.50 22.05
C SER A 539 27.01 31.66 23.33
N LYS A 540 25.84 31.16 23.76
CA LYS A 540 25.69 30.39 24.99
C LYS A 540 26.31 28.99 24.85
N PRO A 541 27.06 28.48 25.84
CA PRO A 541 27.63 27.14 25.78
C PRO A 541 26.56 26.05 25.56
N GLY A 542 26.81 25.14 24.62
CA GLY A 542 25.90 24.04 24.30
C GLY A 542 24.64 24.45 23.53
N PHE A 543 24.62 25.65 22.94
CA PHE A 543 23.49 26.12 22.15
C PHE A 543 23.12 25.17 21.01
N MET A 544 21.82 24.89 20.89
CA MET A 544 21.21 24.28 19.71
C MET A 544 19.99 25.12 19.31
N PRO A 545 19.84 25.47 18.02
CA PRO A 545 18.69 26.26 17.58
C PRO A 545 17.39 25.47 17.76
N ALA A 546 16.39 26.13 18.33
CA ALA A 546 15.02 25.62 18.37
C ALA A 546 14.23 26.04 17.13
N LEU A 547 13.32 25.19 16.67
CA LEU A 547 12.57 25.42 15.42
C LEU A 547 11.31 26.24 15.66
N THR A 548 11.16 27.35 14.94
CA THR A 548 9.90 28.12 14.87
C THR A 548 8.79 27.31 14.17
N ALA A 549 7.53 27.75 14.29
CA ALA A 549 6.42 27.14 13.57
C ALA A 549 6.65 27.16 12.05
N ARG A 550 7.16 28.27 11.49
CA ARG A 550 7.48 28.39 10.06
C ARG A 550 8.57 27.39 9.62
N MET A 551 9.61 27.20 10.44
CA MET A 551 10.65 26.19 10.16
C MET A 551 10.06 24.78 10.14
N ARG A 552 9.20 24.45 11.11
CA ARG A 552 8.51 23.16 11.16
C ARG A 552 7.60 22.97 9.94
N ALA A 553 6.86 23.99 9.54
CA ALA A 553 5.99 23.96 8.35
C ALA A 553 6.79 23.72 7.06
N ARG A 554 7.94 24.41 6.88
CA ARG A 554 8.81 24.23 5.70
C ARG A 554 9.41 22.81 5.65
N LEU A 555 9.75 22.22 6.79
CA LEU A 555 10.19 20.81 6.84
C LEU A 555 9.07 19.80 6.53
N GLN A 556 7.81 20.19 6.76
CA GLN A 556 6.62 19.45 6.31
C GLN A 556 6.19 19.83 4.88
N ASP A 557 7.01 20.61 4.17
CA ASP A 557 6.82 21.04 2.77
C ASP A 557 5.55 21.87 2.52
N PHE A 558 5.05 22.58 3.55
CA PHE A 558 4.06 23.63 3.36
C PHE A 558 4.65 24.83 2.60
N GLU A 559 3.78 25.56 1.91
CA GLU A 559 4.12 26.86 1.30
C GLU A 559 4.46 27.89 2.39
N ASP A 560 5.33 28.85 2.07
CA ASP A 560 5.80 29.83 3.05
C ASP A 560 4.78 30.93 3.37
N ASP A 561 3.80 31.13 2.49
CA ASP A 561 2.63 31.98 2.67
C ASP A 561 1.49 31.24 3.39
N TRP A 562 1.56 29.90 3.52
CA TRP A 562 0.55 29.14 4.25
C TRP A 562 0.54 29.53 5.73
N SER A 563 -0.58 30.06 6.20
CA SER A 563 -0.76 30.66 7.52
C SER A 563 -1.58 29.76 8.43
N PHE A 564 -1.17 29.57 9.67
CA PHE A 564 -1.86 28.69 10.62
C PHE A 564 -2.64 29.50 11.64
N VAL A 565 -3.87 29.09 11.92
CA VAL A 565 -4.74 29.67 12.94
C VAL A 565 -4.62 28.89 14.25
N GLY A 566 -4.71 29.59 15.39
CA GLY A 566 -4.73 29.00 16.73
C GLY A 566 -3.48 29.30 17.58
N GLY A 567 -3.48 28.81 18.82
CA GLY A 567 -2.35 28.94 19.73
C GLY A 567 -1.14 28.09 19.33
N LYS A 568 0.04 28.36 19.92
CA LYS A 568 1.30 27.67 19.60
C LYS A 568 1.20 26.14 19.56
N GLN A 569 0.46 25.55 20.50
CA GLN A 569 0.27 24.11 20.58
C GLN A 569 -0.59 23.59 19.41
N ALA A 570 -1.74 24.21 19.15
CA ALA A 570 -2.62 23.85 18.03
C ALA A 570 -1.91 23.96 16.68
N VAL A 571 -1.08 24.99 16.48
CA VAL A 571 -0.27 25.14 15.26
C VAL A 571 0.78 24.04 15.13
N ALA A 572 1.44 23.66 16.23
CA ALA A 572 2.39 22.55 16.23
C ALA A 572 1.70 21.20 15.90
N ASP A 573 0.50 20.98 16.45
CA ASP A 573 -0.33 19.80 16.18
C ASP A 573 -0.70 19.72 14.69
N GLN A 574 -1.21 20.82 14.14
CA GLN A 574 -1.55 20.98 12.72
C GLN A 574 -0.38 20.63 11.80
N ILE A 575 0.80 21.19 12.06
CA ILE A 575 2.00 20.95 11.23
C ILE A 575 2.48 19.50 11.37
N GLY A 576 2.57 18.97 12.59
CA GLY A 576 3.11 17.63 12.85
C GLY A 576 2.23 16.50 12.30
N ASN A 577 0.91 16.68 12.32
CA ASN A 577 -0.07 15.71 11.83
C ASN A 577 -0.20 15.71 10.30
N ALA A 578 0.11 16.83 9.63
CA ALA A 578 -0.08 16.95 8.19
C ALA A 578 0.66 15.88 7.36
N VAL A 579 0.05 15.49 6.25
CA VAL A 579 0.74 14.82 5.14
C VAL A 579 1.48 15.90 4.33
N PRO A 580 2.78 15.74 4.05
CA PRO A 580 3.50 16.74 3.27
C PRO A 580 2.87 16.98 1.88
N PRO A 581 2.63 18.23 1.47
CA PRO A 581 1.95 18.55 0.21
C PRO A 581 2.51 17.87 -1.03
N ARG A 582 3.83 17.88 -1.23
CA ARG A 582 4.44 17.23 -2.41
C ARG A 582 4.35 15.72 -2.39
N LEU A 583 4.33 15.10 -1.20
CA LEU A 583 4.07 13.66 -1.08
C LEU A 583 2.65 13.35 -1.54
N ALA A 584 1.67 14.12 -1.03
CA ALA A 584 0.28 13.99 -1.42
C ALA A 584 0.07 14.27 -2.92
N GLN A 585 0.79 15.23 -3.49
CA GLN A 585 0.78 15.51 -4.93
C GLN A 585 1.29 14.31 -5.74
N ALA A 586 2.43 13.71 -5.36
CA ALA A 586 2.97 12.55 -6.07
C ALA A 586 2.00 11.36 -6.05
N VAL A 587 1.37 11.10 -4.91
CA VAL A 587 0.35 10.04 -4.78
C VAL A 587 -0.92 10.40 -5.55
N GLY A 588 -1.36 11.65 -5.50
CA GLY A 588 -2.50 12.16 -6.25
C GLY A 588 -2.32 11.97 -7.76
N LEU A 589 -1.16 12.31 -8.31
CA LEU A 589 -0.85 12.11 -9.73
C LEU A 589 -0.90 10.64 -10.13
N ALA A 590 -0.39 9.74 -9.28
CA ALA A 590 -0.48 8.30 -9.49
C ALA A 590 -1.93 7.78 -9.49
N ILE A 591 -2.77 8.30 -8.59
CA ILE A 591 -4.20 7.99 -8.55
C ILE A 591 -4.89 8.54 -9.80
N PHE A 592 -4.62 9.78 -10.17
CA PHE A 592 -5.16 10.40 -11.39
C PHE A 592 -4.84 9.54 -12.62
N SER A 593 -3.59 9.11 -12.76
CA SER A 593 -3.17 8.19 -13.84
C SER A 593 -3.94 6.87 -13.83
N SER A 594 -4.24 6.31 -12.65
CA SER A 594 -5.03 5.08 -12.56
C SER A 594 -6.51 5.26 -12.91
N ILE A 595 -6.99 6.50 -12.91
CA ILE A 595 -8.39 6.85 -13.18
C ILE A 595 -8.58 7.25 -14.65
N GLU A 596 -7.68 8.08 -15.20
CA GLU A 596 -7.81 8.72 -16.52
C GLU A 596 -6.80 8.23 -17.57
N ASP A 597 -5.94 7.25 -17.23
CA ASP A 597 -4.92 6.69 -18.12
C ASP A 597 -3.99 7.75 -18.75
N VAL A 598 -3.46 8.62 -17.89
CA VAL A 598 -2.52 9.70 -18.28
C VAL A 598 -1.11 9.46 -17.74
N SER A 599 -0.10 9.93 -18.47
CA SER A 599 1.30 9.95 -18.04
C SER A 599 1.72 11.37 -17.64
N TRP A 600 2.59 11.48 -16.64
CA TRP A 600 3.07 12.76 -16.10
C TRP A 600 4.57 12.93 -16.28
N ASP A 601 4.99 14.15 -16.61
CA ASP A 601 6.36 14.60 -16.36
C ASP A 601 6.50 14.91 -14.87
N TRP A 602 6.92 13.90 -14.12
CA TRP A 602 6.99 13.99 -12.67
C TRP A 602 7.93 15.08 -12.17
N GLU A 603 9.00 15.39 -12.91
CA GLU A 603 9.93 16.44 -12.50
C GLU A 603 9.26 17.81 -12.62
N ALA A 604 8.63 18.10 -13.76
CA ALA A 604 7.90 19.35 -13.95
C ALA A 604 6.75 19.51 -12.95
N MET A 605 6.03 18.42 -12.65
CA MET A 605 4.90 18.47 -11.72
C MET A 605 5.33 18.69 -10.27
N LEU A 606 6.38 18.00 -9.80
CA LEU A 606 6.80 18.08 -8.39
C LEU A 606 7.78 19.23 -8.13
N TRP A 607 8.57 19.65 -9.12
CA TRP A 607 9.53 20.75 -9.03
C TRP A 607 9.32 21.73 -10.20
N PRO A 608 8.25 22.53 -10.19
CA PRO A 608 8.01 23.54 -11.22
C PRO A 608 9.15 24.58 -11.25
N GLU A 609 9.38 25.20 -12.41
CA GLU A 609 10.45 26.20 -12.62
C GLU A 609 10.31 27.40 -11.68
N GLU A 610 9.07 27.85 -11.44
CA GLU A 610 8.77 28.86 -10.42
C GLU A 610 8.54 28.19 -9.06
N SER A 611 9.49 28.37 -8.15
CA SER A 611 9.35 27.92 -6.76
C SER A 611 8.42 28.85 -5.99
N ARG A 612 7.42 28.27 -5.31
CA ARG A 612 6.56 28.97 -4.35
C ARG A 612 7.20 29.16 -2.96
N ARG A 613 8.47 28.77 -2.79
CA ARG A 613 9.22 29.06 -1.55
C ARG A 613 9.68 30.51 -1.56
N MET A 614 9.31 31.24 -0.52
CA MET A 614 9.79 32.60 -0.31
C MET A 614 11.20 32.52 0.27
N HIS A 615 12.19 33.10 -0.42
CA HIS A 615 13.53 33.22 0.15
C HIS A 615 13.55 34.37 1.15
N MET A 616 13.72 34.06 2.44
CA MET A 616 13.88 35.12 3.44
C MET A 616 15.27 35.74 3.31
N VAL A 617 15.33 37.04 2.99
CA VAL A 617 16.62 37.76 2.95
C VAL A 617 17.03 38.03 4.40
N PRO A 618 18.14 37.46 4.90
CA PRO A 618 18.60 37.74 6.24
C PRO A 618 19.03 39.21 6.34
N PRO A 619 18.89 39.85 7.53
CA PRO A 619 19.41 41.20 7.73
C PRO A 619 20.91 41.25 7.40
N PRO A 620 21.42 42.38 6.87
CA PRO A 620 22.84 42.52 6.58
C PRO A 620 23.67 42.32 7.86
N LEU A 621 24.76 41.56 7.77
CA LEU A 621 25.67 41.32 8.88
C LEU A 621 26.30 42.66 9.29
N GLN A 622 25.96 43.17 10.47
CA GLN A 622 26.60 44.36 11.02
C GLN A 622 27.91 43.91 11.66
N PHE A 623 29.03 44.19 11.01
CA PHE A 623 30.35 44.06 11.63
C PHE A 623 30.60 45.31 12.47
N GLU A 624 30.54 45.21 13.80
CA GLU A 624 31.07 46.27 14.67
C GLU A 624 32.60 46.37 14.42
N GLY A 625 33.05 47.58 14.11
CA GLY A 625 34.29 47.84 13.40
C GLY A 625 35.56 47.36 14.11
N VAL A 626 36.36 46.58 13.41
CA VAL A 626 37.81 46.67 13.51
C VAL A 626 38.22 47.81 12.60
N VAL A 627 38.57 48.94 13.21
CA VAL A 627 39.20 50.07 12.50
C VAL A 627 40.50 49.54 11.90
N ALA A 628 40.55 49.40 10.58
CA ALA A 628 41.80 49.19 9.87
C ALA A 628 42.57 50.53 9.93
N GLU A 629 43.68 50.56 10.65
CA GLU A 629 44.63 51.67 10.56
C GLU A 629 45.07 51.85 9.09
N PRO A 630 45.14 53.08 8.57
CA PRO A 630 45.63 53.32 7.23
C PRO A 630 47.14 53.02 7.19
N LEU A 631 47.54 52.12 6.30
CA LEU A 631 48.93 51.87 5.93
C LEU A 631 49.55 53.19 5.48
N VAL A 632 50.42 53.75 6.33
CA VAL A 632 51.32 54.85 5.96
C VAL A 632 52.26 54.34 4.89
N SER A 633 52.13 54.90 3.69
CA SER A 633 53.13 54.80 2.63
C SER A 633 54.38 55.57 3.04
N THR A 634 55.48 54.87 3.31
CA THR A 634 56.82 55.49 3.32
C THR A 634 57.52 55.14 2.02
N ALA A 635 57.71 56.17 1.20
CA ALA A 635 58.61 56.18 0.07
C ALA A 635 60.06 56.32 0.55
N THR A 636 60.94 55.40 0.11
CA THR A 636 62.18 55.63 -0.68
C THR A 636 62.85 54.29 -0.94
#